data_AF-A0A2V9PH03-F1
#
_entry.id   AF-A0A2V9PH03-F1
#
_cell.length_a   1.000
_cell.length_b   1.000
_cell.length_c   1.000
_cell.angle_alpha   90.00
_cell.angle_beta   90.00
_cell.angle_gamma   90.00
#
_symmetry.space_group_name_H-M   'P 1'
#
loop_
_entity.id
_entity.type
_entity.pdbx_description
1 polymer ?
#
loop_
_entity_poly.entity_id
_entity_poly.type
_entity_poly.pdbx_seq_one_letter_code
_entity_poly.pdbx_strand_id
1 'polypeptide(L)' 'MTPLDILALAAHRDDVEQTCGGTLLKMAQRGHRTGILDLTKG' A
#
# COMPACT_ATOMS: atom_id res chain seq x y z
N MET A 1 11.81 -15.11 1.71
CA MET A 1 10.78 -14.06 1.87
C MET A 1 9.87 -14.11 0.66
N THR A 2 8.55 -14.20 0.84
CA THR A 2 7.61 -14.18 -0.28
C THR A 2 7.47 -12.73 -0.82
N PRO A 3 7.49 -12.48 -2.14
CA PRO A 3 7.36 -11.13 -2.72
C PRO A 3 5.98 -10.48 -2.56
N LEU A 4 5.92 -9.16 -2.43
CA LEU A 4 4.65 -8.42 -2.53
C LEU A 4 4.19 -8.41 -3.99
N ASP A 5 2.89 -8.60 -4.21
CA ASP A 5 2.28 -8.46 -5.54
C ASP A 5 2.06 -6.98 -5.88
N ILE A 6 1.81 -6.15 -4.87
CA ILE A 6 1.55 -4.72 -4.99
C ILE A 6 2.27 -3.98 -3.86
N LEU A 7 3.05 -2.96 -4.21
CA LEU A 7 3.66 -2.03 -3.27
C LEU A 7 3.20 -0.61 -3.62
N ALA A 8 2.53 0.06 -2.67
CA ALA A 8 2.23 1.48 -2.78
C ALA A 8 3.35 2.28 -2.11
N LEU A 9 3.87 3.28 -2.81
CA LEU A 9 4.91 4.18 -2.31
C LEU A 9 4.34 5.58 -2.21
N ALA A 10 4.59 6.26 -1.10
CA ALA A 10 4.19 7.64 -0.93
C ALA A 10 5.21 8.47 -0.15
N ALA A 11 5.08 9.78 -0.26
CA ALA A 11 6.01 10.73 0.34
C ALA A 11 5.82 10.76 1.86
N HIS A 12 4.58 10.91 2.33
CA HIS A 12 4.26 11.05 3.74
C HIS A 12 3.32 9.93 4.20
N ARG A 13 3.25 9.77 5.52
CA ARG A 13 2.23 8.94 6.16
C ARG A 13 0.84 9.42 5.74
N ASP A 14 -0.08 8.49 5.55
CA ASP A 14 -1.50 8.70 5.18
C ASP A 14 -1.77 9.02 3.69
N ASP A 15 -0.75 9.36 2.88
CA ASP A 15 -0.92 9.64 1.45
C ASP A 15 -1.54 8.43 0.71
N VAL A 16 -1.10 7.21 1.04
CA VAL A 16 -1.61 5.99 0.40
C VAL A 16 -3.06 5.73 0.80
N GLU A 17 -3.39 5.89 2.07
CA GLU A 17 -4.72 5.70 2.63
C GLU A 17 -5.74 6.62 1.96
N GLN A 18 -5.37 7.89 1.76
CA GLN A 18 -6.22 8.90 1.14
C GLN A 18 -6.39 8.70 -0.37
N THR A 19 -5.35 8.25 -1.07
CA THR A 19 -5.35 8.18 -2.54
C THR A 19 -5.79 6.83 -3.08
N CYS A 20 -5.37 5.72 -2.45
CA CYS A 20 -5.58 4.38 -2.97
C CYS A 20 -5.78 3.28 -1.92
N GLY A 21 -6.03 3.62 -0.65
CA GLY A 21 -6.27 2.65 0.42
C GLY A 21 -7.40 1.65 0.10
N GLY A 22 -8.49 2.14 -0.50
CA GLY A 22 -9.59 1.28 -0.97
C GLY A 22 -9.18 0.30 -2.07
N THR A 23 -8.26 0.69 -2.95
CA THR A 23 -7.70 -0.19 -3.99
C THR A 23 -6.84 -1.28 -3.37
N LEU A 24 -5.96 -0.94 -2.42
CA LEU A 24 -5.13 -1.92 -1.72
C LEU A 24 -6.00 -2.92 -0.95
N LEU A 25 -7.04 -2.46 -0.27
CA LEU A 25 -7.99 -3.34 0.42
C LEU A 25 -8.69 -4.30 -0.55
N LYS A 26 -9.17 -3.79 -1.69
CA LYS A 26 -9.83 -4.61 -2.72
C LYS A 26 -8.89 -5.67 -3.31
N MET A 27 -7.60 -5.38 -3.43
CA MET A 27 -6.62 -6.35 -3.92
C MET A 27 -6.25 -7.38 -2.85
N ALA A 28 -6.13 -6.96 -1.59
CA ALA A 28 -5.97 -7.90 -0.47
C ALA A 28 -7.15 -8.88 -0.39
N GLN A 29 -8.39 -8.41 -0.58
CA GLN A 29 -9.59 -9.26 -0.63
C GLN A 29 -9.56 -10.28 -1.80
N ARG A 30 -8.79 -10.00 -2.86
CA ARG A 30 -8.58 -10.93 -3.98
C ARG A 30 -7.38 -11.87 -3.78
N GLY A 31 -6.75 -11.82 -2.61
CA GLY A 31 -5.62 -12.69 -2.26
C GLY A 31 -4.25 -12.13 -2.65
N HIS A 32 -4.17 -10.88 -3.14
CA HIS A 32 -2.88 -10.25 -3.42
C HIS A 32 -2.21 -9.79 -2.12
N ARG A 33 -0.90 -9.98 -2.04
CA ARG A 33 -0.07 -9.46 -0.95
C ARG A 33 0.29 -8.02 -1.23
N THR A 34 -0.30 -7.11 -0.46
CA THR A 34 -0.09 -5.66 -0.58
C THR A 34 0.86 -5.14 0.51
N GLY A 35 1.54 -4.03 0.24
CA GLY A 35 2.36 -3.31 1.22
C GLY A 35 2.40 -1.82 0.93
N ILE A 36 2.80 -1.05 1.94
CA ILE A 36 2.96 0.40 1.89
C ILE A 36 4.40 0.74 2.29
N LEU A 37 5.01 1.68 1.58
CA LEU A 37 6.29 2.30 1.94
C LEU A 37 6.14 3.82 1.99
N ASP A 38 6.24 4.36 3.19
CA ASP A 38 6.36 5.79 3.43
C ASP A 38 7.84 6.20 3.32
N LEU A 39 8.14 7.17 2.46
CA LEU A 39 9.51 7.66 2.28
C LEU A 39 9.95 8.59 3.41
N THR A 40 9.01 9.22 4.08
CA THR A 40 9.23 10.12 5.22
C THR A 40 8.35 9.72 6.40
N LYS A 41 8.61 10.30 7.58
CA LYS A 41 7.79 10.05 8.78
C LYS A 41 6.60 11.01 8.90
N GLY A 42 6.34 11.82 7.87
CA GLY A 42 5.60 13.08 7.97
C GLY A 42 6.56 14.26 7.93
#